data_AF-A0A1G7X8Q2-F1
#
_entry.id   AF-A0A1G7X8Q2-F1
#
_cell.length_a   1.000
_cell.length_b   1.000
_cell.length_c   1.000
_cell.angle_alpha   90.00
_cell.angle_beta   90.00
_cell.angle_gamma   90.00
#
_symmetry.space_group_name_H-M   'P 1'
#
loop_
_entity.id
_entity.type
_entity.pdbx_description
1 polymer ?
#
loop_
_entity_poly.entity_id
_entity_poly.type
_entity_poly.pdbx_seq_one_letter_code
_entity_poly.pdbx_strand_id
1 'polypeptide(L)'
;MSVEPERTRALDGATKRLLWDRMVSAKQTVSTYAVILDGDTVETLELTAAQAEGIECLTCKAPCSTGEGAFRPVGRIPSVGTVFQCVACLGGAR
;
A
#
# COMPACT_ATOMS: atom_id res chain seq x y z
N MET A 1 -16.37 33.85 18.33
CA MET A 1 -15.10 33.09 18.46
C MET A 1 -14.72 32.63 17.07
N SER A 2 -13.75 33.29 16.45
CA SER A 2 -13.27 32.94 15.10
C SER A 2 -12.19 31.86 15.25
N VAL A 3 -12.48 30.66 14.76
CA VAL A 3 -11.47 29.59 14.67
C VAL A 3 -10.57 29.88 13.48
N GLU A 4 -9.27 30.06 13.71
CA GLU A 4 -8.31 30.19 12.61
C GLU A 4 -8.26 28.87 11.81
N PRO A 5 -8.22 28.93 10.48
CA PRO A 5 -8.10 27.73 9.67
C PRO A 5 -6.69 27.15 9.87
N GLU A 6 -6.61 25.88 10.29
CA GLU A 6 -5.35 25.15 10.38
C GLU A 6 -4.63 25.18 9.03
N ARG A 7 -3.63 26.06 8.90
CA ARG A 7 -2.73 26.08 7.75
C ARG A 7 -1.93 24.78 7.78
N THR A 8 -2.34 23.81 6.97
CA THR A 8 -1.55 22.61 6.71
C THR A 8 -0.19 23.05 6.17
N ARG A 9 0.87 22.95 6.97
CA ARG A 9 2.22 23.34 6.55
C ARG A 9 2.65 22.39 5.43
N ALA A 10 2.92 22.95 4.25
CA ALA A 10 3.47 22.17 3.15
C ALA A 10 4.82 21.57 3.56
N LEU A 11 5.02 20.28 3.28
CA LEU A 11 6.31 19.62 3.49
C LEU A 11 7.40 20.32 2.67
N ASP A 12 8.58 20.49 3.28
CA ASP A 12 9.74 21.05 2.61
C ASP A 12 10.27 20.10 1.52
N GLY A 13 11.11 20.64 0.63
CA GLY A 13 11.62 19.90 -0.53
C GLY A 13 12.50 18.69 -0.16
N ALA A 14 13.25 18.74 0.94
CA ALA A 14 14.10 17.63 1.36
C ALA A 14 13.24 16.47 1.88
N THR A 15 12.23 16.78 2.70
CA THR A 15 11.27 15.77 3.18
C THR A 15 10.52 15.11 2.03
N LYS A 16 10.06 15.89 1.03
CA LYS A 16 9.40 15.35 -0.16
C LYS A 16 10.31 14.41 -0.96
N ARG A 17 11.59 14.78 -1.14
CA ARG A 17 12.55 13.94 -1.86
C ARG A 17 12.84 12.64 -1.11
N LEU A 18 13.03 12.69 0.20
CA LEU A 18 13.22 11.48 1.02
C LEU A 18 12.03 10.52 0.93
N LEU A 19 10.81 11.05 0.99
CA LEU A 19 9.59 10.24 0.84
C LEU A 19 9.49 9.63 -0.56
N TRP A 20 9.87 10.39 -1.59
CA TRP A 20 9.92 9.90 -2.97
C TRP A 20 10.96 8.79 -3.14
N ASP A 21 12.18 8.98 -2.65
CA ASP A 21 13.26 7.99 -2.76
C ASP A 21 12.89 6.70 -2.02
N ARG A 22 12.28 6.81 -0.82
CA ARG A 22 11.74 5.66 -0.09
C ARG A 22 10.67 4.93 -0.90
N MET A 23 9.74 5.66 -1.51
CA MET A 23 8.68 5.09 -2.34
C MET A 23 9.25 4.33 -3.55
N VAL A 24 10.21 4.93 -4.26
CA VAL A 24 10.87 4.29 -5.41
C VAL A 24 11.62 3.03 -4.97
N SER A 25 12.36 3.09 -3.86
CA SER A 25 13.06 1.93 -3.32
C SER A 25 12.07 0.81 -2.96
N ALA A 26 10.96 1.13 -2.28
CA ALA A 26 9.97 0.14 -1.88
C ALA A 26 9.30 -0.57 -3.07
N LYS A 27 9.14 0.11 -4.20
CA LYS A 27 8.61 -0.49 -5.44
C LYS A 27 9.61 -1.44 -6.12
N GLN A 28 10.92 -1.27 -5.89
CA GLN A 28 11.97 -2.08 -6.51
C GLN A 28 12.45 -3.23 -5.61
N THR A 29 12.38 -3.06 -4.29
CA THR A 29 12.75 -4.10 -3.33
C THR A 29 11.72 -5.23 -3.35
N VAL A 30 12.13 -6.43 -3.73
CA VAL A 30 11.29 -7.63 -3.78
C VAL A 30 11.77 -8.62 -2.72
N SER A 31 10.82 -9.24 -2.00
CA SER A 31 11.12 -10.29 -1.02
C SER A 31 9.98 -11.31 -0.96
N THR A 32 10.22 -12.38 -0.21
CA THR A 32 9.25 -13.45 0.02
C THR A 32 8.55 -13.24 1.34
N TYR A 33 7.22 -13.20 1.32
CA TYR A 33 6.39 -12.97 2.50
C TYR A 33 5.40 -14.10 2.71
N ALA A 34 5.20 -14.48 3.98
CA ALA A 34 4.05 -15.29 4.38
C ALA A 34 2.84 -14.37 4.55
N VAL A 35 1.86 -14.53 3.68
CA VAL A 35 0.64 -13.73 3.64
C VAL A 35 -0.52 -14.58 4.13
N ILE A 36 -1.22 -14.09 5.15
CA ILE A 36 -2.49 -14.68 5.60
C ILE A 36 -3.59 -14.01 4.78
N LEU A 37 -4.12 -14.73 3.78
CA LEU A 37 -5.20 -14.25 2.92
C LEU A 37 -6.56 -14.42 3.61
N ASP A 38 -7.56 -13.67 3.13
CA ASP A 38 -8.94 -13.80 3.58
C ASP A 38 -9.41 -15.26 3.47
N GLY A 39 -9.87 -15.83 4.59
CA GLY A 39 -10.15 -17.27 4.72
C GLY A 39 -9.05 -18.07 5.44
N ASP A 40 -8.15 -17.40 6.16
CA ASP A 40 -7.09 -17.98 7.00
C ASP A 40 -6.08 -18.87 6.26
N THR A 41 -6.03 -18.76 4.93
CA THR A 41 -5.04 -19.46 4.12
C THR A 41 -3.72 -18.72 4.19
N VAL A 42 -2.64 -19.45 4.50
CA VAL A 42 -1.29 -18.88 4.48
C VAL A 42 -0.64 -19.22 3.14
N GLU A 43 -0.30 -18.19 2.37
CA GLU A 43 0.43 -18.32 1.11
C GLU A 43 1.79 -17.63 1.19
N THR A 44 2.79 -18.23 0.55
CA THR A 44 4.11 -17.63 0.41
C THR A 44 4.16 -16.91 -0.94
N LEU A 45 4.21 -15.57 -0.91
CA LEU A 45 4.18 -14.72 -2.10
C LEU A 45 5.47 -13.92 -2.25
N GLU A 46 5.93 -13.76 -3.49
CA GLU A 46 6.99 -12.82 -3.84
C GLU A 46 6.37 -11.45 -4.12
N LEU A 47 6.68 -10.45 -3.28
CA LEU A 47 6.04 -9.13 -3.31
C LEU A 47 7.09 -8.02 -3.30
N THR A 48 6.75 -6.87 -3.90
CA THR A 48 7.50 -5.64 -3.61
C THR A 48 7.24 -5.21 -2.17
N ALA A 49 8.17 -4.48 -1.55
CA ALA A 49 7.94 -3.88 -0.24
C ALA A 49 6.73 -2.93 -0.28
N ALA A 50 6.50 -2.24 -1.40
CA ALA A 50 5.32 -1.40 -1.59
C ALA A 50 4.00 -2.20 -1.56
N GLN A 51 3.95 -3.39 -2.14
CA GLN A 51 2.78 -4.27 -2.04
C GLN A 51 2.59 -4.77 -0.60
N ALA A 52 3.67 -5.20 0.06
CA ALA A 52 3.62 -5.71 1.43
C ALA A 52 3.21 -4.65 2.46
N GLU A 53 3.60 -3.39 2.24
CA GLU A 53 3.22 -2.22 3.05
C GLU A 53 1.81 -1.69 2.71
N GLY A 54 1.11 -2.28 1.73
CA GLY A 54 -0.24 -1.89 1.32
C GLY A 54 -0.33 -0.61 0.49
N ILE A 55 0.80 -0.17 -0.08
CA ILE A 55 0.92 1.00 -0.95
C ILE A 55 0.48 0.69 -2.39
N GLU A 56 0.54 -0.57 -2.80
CA GLU A 56 0.16 -1.04 -4.13
C GLU A 56 -0.86 -2.16 -4.08
N CYS A 57 -1.64 -2.29 -5.15
CA CYS A 57 -2.46 -3.48 -5.38
C CYS A 57 -1.58 -4.74 -5.45
N LEU A 58 -2.00 -5.77 -4.73
CA LEU A 58 -1.37 -7.09 -4.70
C LEU A 58 -1.27 -7.71 -6.11
N THR A 59 -2.21 -7.40 -7.01
CA THR A 59 -2.28 -7.98 -8.36
C THR A 59 -1.63 -7.10 -9.43
N CYS A 60 -2.12 -5.87 -9.61
CA CYS A 60 -1.71 -5.04 -10.75
C CYS A 60 -0.60 -4.02 -10.43
N LYS A 61 -0.10 -3.99 -9.18
CA LYS A 61 0.90 -3.02 -8.68
C LYS A 61 0.49 -1.54 -8.81
N ALA A 62 -0.76 -1.26 -9.18
CA ALA A 62 -1.25 0.10 -9.22
C ALA A 62 -1.20 0.71 -7.82
N PRO A 63 -0.72 1.95 -7.66
CA PRO A 63 -0.65 2.60 -6.36
C PRO A 63 -2.05 2.77 -5.77
N CYS A 64 -2.16 2.47 -4.47
CA CYS A 64 -3.34 2.73 -3.66
C CYS A 64 -3.56 4.24 -3.59
N SER A 65 -4.45 4.78 -4.44
CA SER A 65 -4.92 6.15 -4.29
C SER A 65 -5.87 6.23 -3.10
N THR A 66 -5.79 7.31 -2.33
CA THR A 66 -6.56 7.58 -1.11
C THR A 66 -8.03 7.93 -1.40
N GLY A 67 -8.69 7.18 -2.29
CA GLY A 67 -10.13 7.22 -2.49
C GLY A 67 -10.78 6.09 -1.70
N GLU A 68 -11.56 6.42 -0.67
CA GLU A 68 -12.38 5.44 0.04
C GLU A 68 -13.21 4.64 -0.98
N GLY A 69 -13.05 3.31 -0.97
CA GLY A 69 -13.79 2.39 -1.84
C GLY A 69 -13.07 1.89 -3.09
N ALA A 70 -11.88 2.38 -3.43
CA ALA A 70 -11.13 1.89 -4.60
C ALA A 70 -10.32 0.59 -4.34
N PHE A 71 -10.13 0.23 -3.07
CA PHE A 71 -9.34 -0.93 -2.64
C PHE A 71 -10.02 -1.67 -1.50
N ARG A 72 -9.78 -2.99 -1.39
CA ARG A 72 -10.18 -3.82 -0.25
C ARG A 72 -8.96 -4.53 0.33
N PRO A 73 -8.89 -4.68 1.67
CA PRO A 73 -7.93 -5.59 2.27
C PRO A 73 -8.26 -7.01 1.77
N VAL A 74 -7.22 -7.79 1.48
CA VAL A 74 -7.36 -9.20 1.05
C VAL A 74 -6.49 -10.15 1.86
N GLY A 75 -5.72 -9.61 2.78
CA GLY A 75 -4.84 -10.38 3.65
C GLY A 75 -3.91 -9.50 4.47
N ARG A 76 -3.08 -10.14 5.27
CA ARG A 76 -2.08 -9.49 6.13
C ARG A 76 -0.76 -10.24 6.14
N ILE A 77 0.31 -9.49 6.35
CA ILE A 77 1.65 -10.02 6.58
C ILE A 77 2.00 -9.69 8.03
N PRO A 78 2.20 -10.70 8.91
CA PRO A 78 2.63 -10.46 10.28
C PRO A 78 3.89 -9.58 10.32
N SER A 79 3.92 -8.60 11.22
CA SER A 79 5.03 -7.65 11.41
C SER A 79 5.28 -6.65 10.27
N VAL A 80 4.51 -6.67 9.17
CA VAL A 80 4.67 -5.71 8.06
C VAL A 80 3.41 -4.85 7.90
N GLY A 81 2.27 -5.46 7.58
CA GLY A 81 1.08 -4.68 7.23
C GLY A 81 -0.07 -5.49 6.65
N THR A 82 -1.03 -4.77 6.09
CA THR A 82 -2.20 -5.31 5.37
C THR A 82 -1.94 -5.19 3.87
N VAL A 83 -2.24 -6.25 3.12
CA VAL A 83 -2.18 -6.23 1.65
C VAL A 83 -3.56 -5.96 1.07
N PHE A 84 -3.60 -5.23 -0.04
CA PHE A 84 -4.86 -4.75 -0.63
C PHE A 84 -4.96 -5.13 -2.11
N GLN A 85 -6.18 -5.28 -2.60
CA GLN A 85 -6.48 -5.32 -4.03
C GLN A 85 -7.38 -4.16 -4.42
N CYS A 86 -7.18 -3.60 -5.61
CA CYS A 86 -8.11 -2.63 -6.15
C CYS A 86 -9.43 -3.32 -6.55
N VAL A 87 -10.53 -2.58 -6.53
CA VAL A 87 -11.85 -3.11 -6.93
C VAL A 87 -11.89 -3.67 -8.34
N ALA A 88 -11.02 -3.18 -9.23
CA ALA A 88 -10.89 -3.73 -10.58
C ALA A 88 -10.25 -5.14 -10.61
N CYS A 89 -9.40 -5.46 -9.62
CA CYS A 89 -8.78 -6.79 -9.48
C CYS A 89 -9.61 -7.74 -8.60
N LEU A 90 -10.46 -7.20 -7.72
CA LEU A 90 -11.39 -8.00 -6.90
C LEU A 90 -12.43 -8.67 -7.81
N GLY A 91 -12.22 -9.95 -8.11
CA GLY A 91 -13.08 -10.71 -9.03
C GLY A 91 -12.32 -11.45 -10.14
N GLY A 92 -10.99 -11.35 -10.18
CA GLY A 92 -10.18 -12.20 -11.06
C GLY A 92 -10.15 -11.76 -12.52
N ALA A 93 -10.19 -10.45 -12.79
CA ALA A 93 -9.73 -9.93 -14.08
C ALA A 93 -8.21 -10.17 -14.18
N ARG A 94 -7.86 -11.36 -14.68
CA ARG A 94 -6.52 -11.76 -15.11
C ARG A 94 -6.08 -10.94 -16.32
#